data_AF-W1N9L2-F1
#
_entry.id   AF-W1N9L2-F1
#
_cell.length_a   1.000
_cell.length_b   1.000
_cell.length_c   1.000
_cell.angle_alpha   90.00
_cell.angle_beta   90.00
_cell.angle_gamma   90.00
#
_symmetry.space_group_name_H-M   'P 1'
#
loop_
_entity.id
_entity.type
_entity.pdbx_description
1 polymer ?
#
loop_
_entity_poly.entity_id
_entity_poly.type
_entity_poly.pdbx_seq_one_letter_code
_entity_poly.pdbx_strand_id
1 'polypeptide(L)'
;MMVMTYSSRMLYTLLPLLVMLGGCNSALGPMSWQSGYRASGVAATDTRTAQLQAIAPNTCDLLSDQSGIVTLPPGCANDINLQYMVERPQDLLYGREMGPAQAQPVATAARERLTDREQSRTRSDRLREEAHGMSSYTTTGGM
;
A
#
# COMPACT_ATOMS: atom_id res chain seq x y z
N MET A 1 -10.60 -49.21 31.55
CA MET A 1 -9.97 -48.97 30.22
C MET A 1 -10.96 -49.37 29.15
N MET A 2 -11.58 -48.40 28.47
CA MET A 2 -12.60 -48.65 27.46
C MET A 2 -11.96 -48.37 26.09
N VAL A 3 -11.61 -49.44 25.37
CA VAL A 3 -11.00 -49.36 24.04
C VAL A 3 -12.13 -49.08 23.04
N MET A 4 -12.18 -47.85 22.55
CA MET A 4 -13.16 -47.40 21.56
C MET A 4 -12.81 -48.03 20.20
N THR A 5 -13.46 -49.13 19.85
CA THR A 5 -13.35 -49.75 18.52
C THR A 5 -14.09 -48.90 17.49
N TYR A 6 -13.37 -47.98 16.84
CA TYR A 6 -13.93 -47.11 15.81
C TYR A 6 -14.02 -47.86 14.48
N SER A 7 -15.23 -47.99 13.94
CA SER A 7 -15.49 -48.62 12.64
C SER A 7 -14.80 -47.85 11.52
N SER A 8 -14.06 -48.54 10.65
CA SER A 8 -13.28 -47.93 9.55
C SER A 8 -14.11 -46.99 8.67
N ARG A 9 -15.42 -47.28 8.50
CA ARG A 9 -16.36 -46.41 7.78
C ARG A 9 -16.61 -45.06 8.45
N MET A 10 -16.63 -45.03 9.78
CA MET A 10 -16.83 -43.81 10.58
C MET A 10 -15.60 -42.90 10.53
N LEU A 11 -14.41 -43.50 10.39
CA LEU A 11 -13.14 -42.79 10.21
C LEU A 11 -13.11 -42.03 8.86
N TYR A 12 -13.56 -42.66 7.77
CA TYR A 12 -13.58 -42.03 6.44
C TYR A 12 -14.58 -40.88 6.32
N THR A 13 -15.70 -40.92 7.05
CA THR A 13 -16.70 -39.83 7.04
C THR A 13 -16.27 -38.60 7.86
N LEU A 14 -15.46 -38.79 8.90
CA LEU A 14 -15.00 -37.69 9.76
C LEU A 14 -13.78 -36.96 9.20
N LEU A 15 -12.97 -37.62 8.36
CA LEU A 15 -11.78 -37.04 7.74
C LEU A 15 -12.05 -35.75 6.93
N PRO A 16 -13.03 -35.69 5.99
CA PRO A 16 -13.26 -34.47 5.21
C PRO A 16 -13.83 -33.32 6.07
N LEU A 17 -14.59 -33.64 7.11
CA LEU A 17 -15.10 -32.65 8.06
C LEU A 17 -13.95 -31.98 8.81
N LEU A 18 -12.98 -32.78 9.29
CA LEU A 18 -11.80 -32.28 10.00
C LEU A 18 -10.89 -31.41 9.11
N VAL A 19 -10.78 -31.75 7.82
CA VAL A 19 -10.03 -30.92 6.84
C VAL A 19 -10.70 -29.56 6.63
N MET A 20 -12.04 -29.47 6.65
CA MET A 20 -12.76 -28.21 6.51
C MET A 20 -12.67 -27.30 7.74
N LEU A 21 -12.48 -27.85 8.94
CA LEU A 21 -12.22 -27.06 10.16
C LEU A 21 -10.76 -26.54 10.25
N GLY A 22 -9.85 -27.05 9.42
CA GLY A 22 -8.46 -26.58 9.30
C GLY A 22 -8.28 -25.36 8.40
N GLY A 23 -9.29 -24.49 8.30
CA GLY A 23 -9.23 -23.27 7.48
C GLY A 23 -7.99 -22.42 7.79
N CYS A 24 -7.48 -21.75 6.76
CA CYS A 24 -6.24 -20.97 6.79
C CYS A 24 -6.18 -20.06 8.02
N ASN A 25 -5.27 -20.40 8.94
CA ASN A 25 -4.81 -19.49 9.96
C ASN A 25 -3.99 -18.40 9.27
N SER A 26 -4.67 -17.41 8.70
CA SER A 26 -4.06 -16.19 8.19
C SER A 26 -3.55 -15.37 9.38
N ALA A 27 -2.54 -15.89 10.05
CA ALA A 27 -1.69 -15.09 10.91
C ALA A 27 -0.95 -14.16 9.95
N LEU A 28 -1.40 -12.91 9.85
CA LEU A 28 -0.52 -11.84 9.41
C LEU A 28 0.75 -12.01 10.23
N GLY A 29 1.86 -12.37 9.57
CA GLY A 29 3.16 -12.49 10.21
C GLY A 29 3.45 -11.22 11.01
N PRO A 30 4.38 -11.26 11.98
CA PRO A 30 4.61 -10.15 12.90
C PRO A 30 4.62 -8.84 12.12
N MET A 31 3.61 -7.98 12.37
CA MET A 31 3.53 -6.68 11.72
C MET A 31 4.75 -5.92 12.21
N SER A 32 5.83 -5.92 11.42
CA SER A 32 6.96 -5.04 11.69
C SER A 32 6.44 -3.63 11.37
N TRP A 33 5.95 -2.95 12.39
CA TRP A 33 5.52 -1.56 12.33
C TRP A 33 6.77 -0.67 12.21
N GLN A 34 7.50 -0.82 11.11
CA GLN A 34 8.50 0.16 10.73
C GLN A 34 7.69 1.33 10.22
N SER A 35 7.58 2.39 11.03
CA SER A 35 6.86 3.62 10.71
C SER A 35 7.40 4.35 9.47
N GLY A 36 8.41 3.77 8.79
CA GLY A 36 9.11 4.34 7.64
C GLY A 36 10.17 5.35 8.06
N TYR A 37 10.00 6.01 9.20
CA TYR A 37 10.90 7.02 9.73
C TYR A 37 12.24 6.41 10.15
N ARG A 38 13.33 6.97 9.62
CA ARG A 38 14.70 6.59 10.01
C ARG A 38 15.51 7.82 10.40
N ALA A 39 16.20 7.70 11.52
CA ALA A 39 17.30 8.60 11.86
C ALA A 39 18.45 8.34 10.89
N SER A 40 18.85 9.36 10.12
CA SER A 40 20.09 9.36 9.36
C SER A 40 21.02 10.36 10.00
N GLY A 41 22.18 9.92 10.48
CA GLY A 41 23.27 10.82 10.83
C GLY A 41 23.94 11.28 9.56
N VAL A 42 23.37 12.28 8.88
CA VAL A 42 23.99 12.84 7.69
C VAL A 42 25.02 13.84 8.21
N ALA A 43 26.30 13.50 8.13
CA ALA A 43 27.34 14.50 8.36
C ALA A 43 27.05 15.66 7.39
N ALA A 44 26.90 16.87 7.93
CA ALA A 44 26.66 18.10 7.17
C ALA A 44 27.80 18.31 6.17
N THR A 45 27.71 17.64 5.03
CA THR A 45 28.67 17.63 3.95
C THR A 45 27.91 18.10 2.73
N ASP A 46 28.48 19.07 2.03
CA ASP A 46 27.92 19.73 0.84
C ASP A 46 27.94 18.79 -0.38
N THR A 47 27.30 17.64 -0.24
CA THR A 47 27.15 16.66 -1.29
C THR A 47 25.68 16.59 -1.69
N ARG A 48 25.41 16.57 -2.99
CA ARG A 48 24.05 16.46 -3.56
C ARG A 48 23.25 15.31 -2.94
N THR A 49 23.92 14.24 -2.54
CA THR A 49 23.35 13.08 -1.83
C THR A 49 22.87 13.42 -0.42
N ALA A 50 23.59 14.25 0.34
CA ALA A 50 23.17 14.72 1.66
C ALA A 50 21.93 15.62 1.57
N GLN A 51 21.88 16.51 0.58
CA GLN A 51 20.68 17.34 0.32
C GLN A 51 19.47 16.50 -0.08
N LEU A 52 19.64 15.48 -0.93
CA LEU A 52 18.54 14.59 -1.32
C LEU A 52 18.05 13.73 -0.15
N GLN A 53 18.93 13.36 0.78
CA GLN A 53 18.56 12.66 2.01
C GLN A 53 17.87 13.57 3.03
N ALA A 54 18.17 14.86 3.07
CA ALA A 54 17.46 15.83 3.91
C ALA A 54 16.02 16.12 3.42
N ILE A 55 15.72 15.87 2.14
CA ILE A 55 14.39 16.09 1.53
C ILE A 55 13.56 14.79 1.47
N ALA A 56 14.13 13.64 1.84
CA ALA A 56 13.37 12.40 1.85
C ALA A 56 12.31 12.43 2.96
N PRO A 57 11.04 12.09 2.66
CA PRO A 57 9.91 12.35 3.55
C PRO A 57 9.94 11.55 4.86
N ASN A 58 10.81 10.54 4.96
CA ASN A 58 10.89 9.62 6.08
C ASN A 58 12.28 9.62 6.75
N THR A 59 13.13 10.61 6.49
CA THR A 59 14.46 10.70 7.11
C THR A 59 14.52 11.88 8.07
N CYS A 60 15.11 11.63 9.23
CA CYS A 60 15.35 12.63 10.24
C CYS A 60 16.84 12.84 10.40
N ASP A 61 17.28 14.08 10.15
CA ASP A 61 18.67 14.47 10.36
C ASP A 61 18.89 14.76 11.84
N LEU A 62 19.41 13.76 12.55
CA LEU A 62 19.82 13.92 13.94
C LEU A 62 21.29 14.37 13.93
N LEU A 63 21.56 15.56 14.50
CA LEU A 63 22.93 15.98 14.79
C LEU A 63 23.59 14.88 15.63
N SER A 64 24.54 14.18 15.02
CA SER A 64 25.02 12.86 15.46
C SER A 64 25.87 12.88 16.73
N ASP A 65 26.04 14.04 17.36
CA ASP A 65 26.95 14.24 18.49
C ASP A 65 26.24 14.71 19.78
N GLN A 66 24.90 14.72 19.80
CA GLN A 66 24.15 15.08 20.99
C GLN A 66 23.85 13.85 21.85
N SER A 67 24.53 13.76 22.99
CA SER A 67 24.19 12.80 24.06
C SER A 67 23.17 13.43 25.02
N GLY A 68 22.07 12.72 25.32
CA GLY A 68 21.00 13.21 26.19
C GLY A 68 19.61 13.14 25.55
N ILE A 69 18.61 13.82 26.16
CA ILE A 69 17.28 13.98 25.57
C ILE A 69 17.39 14.97 24.40
N VAL A 70 17.52 14.45 23.18
CA VAL A 70 17.60 15.25 21.96
C VAL A 70 16.20 15.70 21.55
N THR A 71 15.95 17.01 21.55
CA THR A 71 14.75 17.58 20.94
C THR A 71 14.73 17.26 19.45
N LEU A 72 13.60 16.72 18.97
CA LEU A 72 13.46 16.39 17.56
C LEU A 72 13.56 17.67 16.68
N PRO A 73 14.31 17.63 15.58
CA PRO A 73 14.34 18.71 14.60
C PRO A 73 12.94 19.04 14.05
N PRO A 74 12.70 20.26 13.56
CA PRO A 74 11.45 20.59 12.88
C PRO A 74 11.24 19.70 11.65
N GLY A 75 10.03 19.17 11.48
CA GLY A 75 9.70 18.20 10.42
C GLY A 75 9.92 16.73 10.80
N CYS A 76 10.53 16.46 11.95
CA CYS A 76 10.70 15.12 12.49
C CYS A 76 9.64 14.76 13.52
N ALA A 77 9.18 13.51 13.46
CA ALA A 77 8.31 12.93 14.47
C ALA A 77 8.90 11.59 14.93
N ASN A 78 8.84 11.32 16.22
CA ASN A 78 9.16 10.03 16.80
C ASN A 78 7.86 9.25 17.02
N ASP A 79 7.95 7.94 17.25
CA ASP A 79 6.75 7.10 17.38
C ASP A 79 5.84 7.54 18.53
N ILE A 80 6.38 8.14 19.60
CA ILE A 80 5.57 8.65 20.71
C ILE A 80 4.80 9.93 20.33
N ASN A 81 5.43 10.86 19.61
CA ASN A 81 4.76 12.05 19.08
C ASN A 81 3.71 11.67 18.03
N LEU A 82 4.01 10.68 17.18
CA LEU A 82 3.06 10.14 16.21
C LEU A 82 1.83 9.56 16.91
N GLN A 83 2.01 8.81 18.01
CA GLN A 83 0.90 8.28 18.81
C GLN A 83 0.02 9.39 19.39
N TYR A 84 0.59 10.52 19.80
CA TYR A 84 -0.16 11.67 20.29
C TYR A 84 -0.92 12.44 19.19
N MET A 85 -0.55 12.25 17.92
CA MET A 85 -1.25 12.88 16.78
C MET A 85 -2.41 12.04 16.24
N VAL A 86 -2.61 10.81 16.74
CA VAL A 86 -3.72 9.96 16.32
C VAL A 86 -5.04 10.51 16.87
N GLU A 87 -6.06 10.59 16.02
CA GLU A 87 -7.40 11.07 16.40
C GLU A 87 -7.98 10.30 17.61
N ARG A 88 -7.76 8.98 17.64
CA ARG A 88 -8.26 8.05 18.67
C ARG A 88 -7.18 7.08 19.11
N PRO A 89 -6.51 7.31 20.26
CA PRO A 89 -5.38 6.48 20.70
C PRO A 89 -5.71 4.99 20.86
N GLN A 90 -6.95 4.67 21.23
CA GLN A 90 -7.43 3.29 21.33
C GLN A 90 -7.35 2.52 20.01
N ASP A 91 -7.40 3.20 18.86
CA ASP A 91 -7.35 2.58 17.54
C ASP A 91 -5.95 2.01 17.24
N LEU A 92 -4.91 2.41 17.99
CA LEU A 92 -3.57 1.83 17.93
C LEU A 92 -3.49 0.43 18.54
N LEU A 93 -4.38 0.13 19.49
CA LEU A 93 -4.42 -1.14 20.22
C LEU A 93 -5.57 -2.03 19.75
N TYR A 94 -6.71 -1.42 19.43
CA TYR A 94 -7.94 -2.07 19.04
C TYR A 94 -8.38 -1.50 17.70
N GLY A 95 -8.16 -2.28 16.62
CA GLY A 95 -8.71 -1.92 15.32
C GLY A 95 -10.22 -1.74 15.40
N ARG A 96 -10.77 -0.82 14.60
CA ARG A 96 -12.21 -0.57 14.57
C ARG A 96 -12.91 -1.54 13.64
N GLU A 97 -14.15 -1.87 13.97
CA GLU A 97 -15.06 -2.46 13.00
C GLU A 97 -15.19 -1.49 11.83
N MET A 98 -14.66 -1.92 10.69
CA MET A 98 -14.91 -1.26 9.42
C MET A 98 -16.38 -1.44 9.10
N GLY A 99 -17.04 -0.37 8.64
CA GLY A 99 -18.42 -0.48 8.16
C GLY A 99 -18.55 -1.51 7.04
N PRO A 100 -19.78 -1.84 6.60
CA PRO A 100 -20.00 -2.78 5.52
C PRO A 100 -19.10 -2.41 4.33
N ALA A 101 -18.45 -3.42 3.74
CA ALA A 101 -17.54 -3.19 2.62
C ALA A 101 -18.29 -2.42 1.53
N GLN A 102 -17.85 -1.18 1.29
CA GLN A 102 -18.42 -0.26 0.30
C GLN A 102 -18.01 -0.67 -1.12
N ALA A 103 -18.25 -1.94 -1.48
CA ALA A 103 -17.82 -2.51 -2.75
C ALA A 103 -18.51 -1.85 -3.94
N GLN A 104 -19.80 -1.51 -3.80
CA GLN A 104 -20.59 -0.89 -4.87
C GLN A 104 -20.10 0.51 -5.25
N PRO A 105 -19.88 1.47 -4.32
CA PRO A 105 -19.38 2.79 -4.69
C PRO A 105 -17.93 2.73 -5.18
N VAL A 106 -17.09 1.86 -4.61
CA VAL A 106 -15.72 1.64 -5.09
C VAL A 106 -15.71 1.08 -6.52
N ALA A 107 -16.53 0.07 -6.81
CA ALA A 107 -16.66 -0.50 -8.15
C ALA A 107 -17.24 0.51 -9.16
N THR A 108 -18.11 1.41 -8.72
CA THR A 108 -18.68 2.48 -9.56
C THR A 108 -17.62 3.52 -9.89
N ALA A 109 -16.87 4.01 -8.90
CA ALA A 109 -15.77 4.95 -9.11
C ALA A 109 -14.66 4.35 -9.99
N ALA A 110 -14.35 3.06 -9.81
CA ALA A 110 -13.38 2.36 -10.65
C ALA A 110 -13.85 2.27 -12.12
N ARG A 111 -15.13 1.91 -12.34
CA ARG A 111 -15.71 1.87 -13.69
C ARG A 111 -15.66 3.23 -14.38
N GLU A 112 -16.05 4.31 -13.69
CA GLU A 112 -16.01 5.66 -14.25
C GLU A 112 -14.59 6.04 -14.74
N ARG A 113 -13.56 5.75 -13.95
CA ARG A 113 -12.17 6.01 -14.32
C ARG A 113 -11.68 5.17 -15.50
N LEU A 114 -12.16 3.93 -15.62
CA LEU A 114 -11.83 3.08 -16.76
C LEU A 114 -12.53 3.56 -18.03
N THR A 115 -13.80 3.92 -17.95
CA THR A 115 -14.59 4.44 -19.09
C THR A 115 -13.99 5.74 -19.64
N ASP A 116 -13.61 6.68 -18.77
CA ASP A 116 -12.95 7.94 -19.20
C ASP A 116 -11.64 7.66 -19.95
N ARG A 117 -10.85 6.69 -19.45
CA ARG A 117 -9.63 6.25 -20.11
C ARG A 117 -9.88 5.62 -21.48
N GLU A 118 -10.95 4.84 -21.64
CA GLU A 118 -11.35 4.27 -22.92
C GLU A 118 -11.78 5.35 -23.91
N GLN A 119 -12.62 6.30 -23.49
CA GLN A 119 -13.05 7.42 -24.33
C GLN A 119 -11.86 8.29 -24.78
N SER A 120 -10.92 8.57 -23.88
CA SER A 120 -9.68 9.30 -24.20
C SER A 120 -8.82 8.56 -25.23
N ARG A 121 -8.75 7.22 -25.14
CA ARG A 121 -8.05 6.38 -26.13
C ARG A 121 -8.73 6.43 -27.48
N THR A 122 -10.04 6.19 -27.55
CA THR A 122 -10.80 6.26 -28.81
C THR A 122 -10.67 7.62 -29.48
N ARG A 123 -10.73 8.72 -28.71
CA ARG A 123 -10.50 10.07 -29.22
C ARG A 123 -9.09 10.21 -29.81
N SER A 124 -8.08 9.69 -29.12
CA SER A 124 -6.69 9.74 -29.58
C SER A 124 -6.47 8.95 -30.86
N ASP A 125 -7.10 7.78 -30.98
CA ASP A 125 -6.99 6.91 -32.16
C ASP A 125 -7.66 7.56 -33.37
N ARG A 126 -8.85 8.13 -33.20
CA ARG A 126 -9.51 8.92 -34.26
C ARG A 126 -8.63 10.07 -34.74
N LEU A 127 -8.02 10.83 -33.82
CA LEU A 127 -7.13 11.93 -34.19
C LEU A 127 -5.87 11.45 -34.94
N ARG A 128 -5.35 10.26 -34.61
CA ARG A 128 -4.24 9.67 -35.36
C ARG A 128 -4.66 9.28 -36.78
N GLU A 129 -5.82 8.66 -36.94
CA GLU A 129 -6.36 8.32 -38.26
C GLU A 129 -6.56 9.56 -39.13
N GLU A 130 -7.12 10.63 -38.55
CA GLU A 130 -7.28 11.93 -39.20
C GLU A 130 -5.91 12.50 -39.63
N ALA A 131 -4.88 12.41 -38.77
CA ALA A 131 -3.52 12.87 -39.10
C ALA A 131 -2.84 12.03 -40.20
N HIS A 132 -3.04 10.71 -40.22
CA HIS A 132 -2.51 9.84 -41.28
C HIS A 132 -3.19 10.08 -42.62
N GLY A 133 -4.52 10.24 -42.62
CA GLY A 133 -5.26 10.66 -43.81
C GLY A 133 -4.79 12.03 -44.31
N MET A 134 -4.40 12.91 -43.39
CA MET A 134 -3.90 14.25 -43.68
C MET A 134 -2.54 14.23 -44.42
N SER A 135 -1.64 13.36 -43.98
CA SER A 135 -0.32 13.19 -44.61
C SER A 135 -0.38 12.52 -45.99
N SER A 136 -1.42 11.72 -46.25
CA SER A 136 -1.57 11.03 -47.55
C SER A 136 -1.97 11.99 -48.67
N TYR A 137 -2.71 13.06 -48.38
CA TYR A 137 -3.12 14.02 -49.41
C TYR A 137 -2.04 15.06 -49.75
N THR A 138 -1.11 15.34 -48.83
CA THR A 138 -0.03 16.31 -49.07
C THR A 138 1.12 15.73 -49.89
N THR A 139 1.33 14.41 -49.86
CA THR A 139 2.45 13.77 -50.58
C THR A 139 2.17 13.40 -52.03
N THR A 140 0.90 13.32 -52.46
CA THR A 140 0.52 12.94 -53.84
C THR A 140 0.17 14.12 -54.74
N GLY A 141 0.14 15.35 -54.20
CA GLY A 141 -0.19 16.57 -54.95
C GLY A 141 1.00 17.27 -55.62
N GLY A 142 2.17 16.64 -55.65
CA GLY A 142 3.40 17.20 -56.22
C GLY A 142 4.12 16.22 -57.14
N MET A 143 3.50 15.87 -58.26
CA MET A 143 4.14 15.29 -59.45
C MET A 143 3.47 15.87 -60.70
#